data_AF-A0A9W7C614-F1
#
_entry.id   AF-A0A9W7C614-F1
#
_cell.length_a   1.000
_cell.length_b   1.000
_cell.length_c   1.000
_cell.angle_alpha   90.00
_cell.angle_beta   90.00
_cell.angle_gamma   90.00
#
_symmetry.space_group_name_H-M   'P 1'
#
loop_
_entity.id
_entity.type
_entity.pdbx_description
1 polymer ?
#
loop_
_entity_poly.entity_id
_entity_poly.type
_entity_poly.pdbx_seq_one_letter_code
_entity_poly.pdbx_strand_id
1 'polypeptide(L)'
;MDHYLDWLKNLLRGHGHKGDVCDLVNVFLHELDRDELALAGHEGPVEDYESVRNLFENHPEFEMSFQSFLEAKMEEEVQKEEEKTFKSHKVLQKRMSVVTLSKQTIEQFSMIHTLLQCRLLHYETSSFLHNRSFEQKILHSFGEPPQQQSANLDEIIEDATRAKTKLNMLLAEWLRDKLLDPDQLVSDGFKVLTKVPLKSRKSCQEKAKQKYGGDVKRIVDVARCSIVVGSENLLSDLVEALLMNGMKGITAVRLKNRIKHPLFTGARDCLMNVSVDIGNGKTHIAEIQLQLAPFLKLRKQSLEVFNFFRDHFKTSPTDPEYQNKADILDRLHSDGEAAPSGAGFAQELLASDSVGRLVALDELTSPLFLDEKDTNLKCRARLLTLAEERGACEEMKLKYMDALSSAYSRCSRNEELLENAKRTYERKKALFGEDHPETKKSLDWVASGKTKKYYKSAGR
;
A
#
# COMPACT_ATOMS: atom_id res chain seq x y z
N MET A 1 -16.05 -31.75 -23.13
CA MET A 1 -16.89 -32.73 -23.86
C MET A 1 -16.10 -33.99 -24.16
N ASP A 2 -15.00 -33.92 -24.92
CA ASP A 2 -14.21 -35.10 -25.32
C ASP A 2 -13.72 -35.97 -24.15
N HIS A 3 -13.23 -35.34 -23.08
CA HIS A 3 -12.82 -36.05 -21.85
C HIS A 3 -13.98 -36.74 -21.10
N TYR A 4 -15.21 -36.26 -21.26
CA TYR A 4 -16.39 -36.79 -20.59
C TYR A 4 -17.03 -37.93 -21.39
N LEU A 5 -17.03 -37.81 -22.73
CA LEU A 5 -17.38 -38.90 -23.64
C LEU A 5 -16.40 -40.08 -23.53
N ASP A 6 -15.09 -39.80 -23.37
CA ASP A 6 -14.10 -40.84 -23.07
C ASP A 6 -14.32 -41.47 -21.69
N TRP A 7 -14.72 -40.68 -20.69
CA TRP A 7 -15.08 -41.20 -19.37
C TRP A 7 -16.31 -42.12 -19.44
N LEU A 8 -17.38 -41.73 -20.14
CA LEU A 8 -18.57 -42.55 -20.39
C LEU A 8 -18.25 -43.82 -21.18
N LYS A 9 -17.42 -43.75 -22.21
CA LYS A 9 -16.96 -44.93 -22.97
C LYS A 9 -16.13 -45.88 -22.11
N ASN A 10 -15.32 -45.36 -21.18
CA ASN A 10 -14.57 -46.18 -20.24
C ASN A 10 -15.46 -46.76 -19.12
N LEU A 11 -16.50 -46.02 -18.73
CA LEU A 11 -17.54 -46.46 -17.80
C LEU A 11 -18.35 -47.62 -18.41
N LEU A 12 -18.80 -47.47 -19.66
CA LEU A 12 -19.43 -48.48 -20.54
C LEU A 12 -18.45 -49.55 -21.07
N ARG A 13 -17.19 -49.53 -20.64
CA ARG A 13 -16.23 -50.65 -20.79
C ARG A 13 -15.86 -51.32 -19.45
N GLY A 14 -16.52 -50.94 -18.36
CA GLY A 14 -16.42 -51.60 -17.05
C GLY A 14 -15.40 -50.99 -16.09
N HIS A 15 -14.95 -49.76 -16.31
CA HIS A 15 -13.89 -49.12 -15.51
C HIS A 15 -14.35 -48.07 -14.47
N GLY A 16 -15.63 -47.99 -14.10
CA GLY A 16 -16.06 -47.13 -12.99
C GLY A 16 -17.16 -47.69 -12.08
N HIS A 17 -17.64 -46.87 -11.14
CA HIS A 17 -18.58 -47.27 -10.10
C HIS A 17 -19.91 -47.73 -10.70
N LYS A 18 -20.23 -49.02 -10.53
CA LYS A 18 -21.33 -49.71 -11.22
C LYS A 18 -22.74 -49.17 -10.88
N GLY A 19 -22.93 -48.53 -9.73
CA GLY A 19 -24.24 -48.03 -9.29
C GLY A 19 -24.73 -46.82 -10.09
N ASP A 20 -23.83 -45.87 -10.36
CA ASP A 20 -24.22 -44.57 -10.94
C ASP A 20 -24.69 -44.69 -12.41
N VAL A 21 -24.24 -45.73 -13.12
CA VAL A 21 -24.60 -45.97 -14.53
C VAL A 21 -26.02 -46.50 -14.67
N CYS A 22 -26.39 -47.47 -13.83
CA CYS A 22 -27.73 -48.06 -13.86
C CYS A 22 -28.79 -47.00 -13.51
N ASP A 23 -28.52 -46.14 -12.53
CA ASP A 23 -29.42 -45.05 -12.14
C ASP A 23 -29.62 -44.04 -13.28
N LEU A 24 -28.54 -43.63 -13.96
CA LEU A 24 -28.61 -42.71 -15.11
C LEU A 24 -29.38 -43.32 -16.30
N VAL A 25 -29.16 -44.60 -16.59
CA VAL A 25 -29.88 -45.31 -17.65
C VAL A 25 -31.35 -45.47 -17.27
N ASN A 26 -31.68 -45.78 -16.02
CA ASN A 26 -33.07 -45.88 -15.57
C ASN A 26 -33.80 -44.53 -15.64
N VAL A 27 -33.14 -43.41 -15.33
CA VAL A 27 -33.72 -42.07 -15.52
C VAL A 27 -34.00 -41.81 -17.00
N PHE A 28 -33.06 -42.16 -17.89
CA PHE A 28 -33.27 -42.05 -19.33
C PHE A 28 -34.45 -42.91 -19.81
N LEU A 29 -34.50 -44.18 -19.41
CA LEU A 29 -35.59 -45.08 -19.77
C LEU A 29 -36.94 -44.57 -19.26
N HIS A 30 -36.98 -43.93 -18.09
CA HIS A 30 -38.19 -43.29 -17.58
C HIS A 30 -38.64 -42.05 -18.38
N GLU A 31 -37.74 -41.41 -19.14
CA GLU A 31 -38.05 -40.26 -19.99
C GLU A 31 -38.41 -40.66 -21.43
N LEU A 32 -38.17 -41.91 -21.84
CA LEU A 32 -38.61 -42.44 -23.14
C LEU A 32 -40.13 -42.70 -23.15
N ASP A 33 -40.74 -42.61 -24.33
CA ASP A 33 -42.16 -42.94 -24.48
C ASP A 33 -42.38 -44.45 -24.30
N ARG A 34 -43.54 -44.85 -23.78
CA ARG A 34 -43.88 -46.27 -23.54
C ARG A 34 -43.83 -47.10 -24.82
N ASP A 35 -44.14 -46.49 -25.96
CA ASP A 35 -44.11 -47.16 -27.25
C ASP A 35 -42.67 -47.47 -27.73
N GLU A 36 -41.69 -46.65 -27.35
CA GLU A 36 -40.27 -46.86 -27.68
C GLU A 36 -39.67 -47.98 -26.83
N LEU A 37 -40.03 -48.05 -25.54
CA LEU A 37 -39.62 -49.14 -24.63
C LEU A 37 -40.23 -50.48 -25.03
N ALA A 38 -41.50 -50.48 -25.47
CA ALA A 38 -42.19 -51.69 -25.92
C ALA A 38 -41.57 -52.29 -27.19
N LEU A 39 -41.08 -51.44 -28.12
CA LEU A 39 -40.38 -51.87 -29.33
C LEU A 39 -39.03 -52.55 -29.04
N ALA A 40 -38.36 -52.17 -27.94
CA ALA A 40 -37.12 -52.79 -27.50
C ALA A 40 -37.32 -54.07 -26.65
N GLY A 41 -38.58 -54.46 -26.39
CA GLY A 41 -38.90 -55.64 -25.58
C GLY A 41 -38.34 -55.58 -24.15
N HIS A 42 -38.03 -54.38 -23.65
CA HIS A 42 -37.44 -54.19 -22.34
C HIS A 42 -38.53 -53.84 -21.31
N GLU A 43 -38.81 -54.78 -20.40
CA GLU A 43 -39.77 -54.59 -19.31
C GLU A 43 -39.04 -54.51 -17.97
N GLY A 44 -38.80 -53.29 -17.50
CA GLY A 44 -38.33 -53.04 -16.13
C GLY A 44 -37.05 -52.21 -16.03
N PRO A 45 -36.62 -51.88 -14.80
CA PRO A 45 -35.37 -51.17 -14.57
C PRO A 45 -34.17 -52.07 -14.87
N VAL A 46 -33.09 -51.43 -15.29
CA VAL A 46 -31.80 -52.07 -15.47
C VAL A 46 -31.09 -52.11 -14.12
N GLU A 47 -30.89 -53.31 -13.57
CA GLU A 47 -30.32 -53.49 -12.22
C GLU A 47 -28.80 -53.67 -12.22
N ASP A 48 -28.22 -54.09 -13.35
CA ASP A 48 -26.80 -54.31 -13.47
C ASP A 48 -26.23 -53.86 -14.82
N TYR A 49 -24.90 -53.76 -14.81
CA TYR A 49 -24.12 -53.29 -15.94
C TYR A 49 -24.19 -54.19 -17.17
N GLU A 50 -24.32 -55.51 -16.98
CA GLU A 50 -24.45 -56.48 -18.09
C GLU A 50 -25.76 -56.23 -18.84
N SER A 51 -26.82 -55.87 -18.11
CA SER A 51 -28.13 -55.54 -18.63
C SER A 51 -28.12 -54.20 -19.38
N VAL A 52 -27.39 -53.19 -18.89
CA VAL A 52 -27.17 -51.92 -19.62
C VAL A 52 -26.45 -52.19 -20.94
N ARG A 53 -25.39 -53.02 -20.89
CA ARG A 53 -24.60 -53.36 -22.06
C ARG A 53 -25.43 -54.12 -23.11
N ASN A 54 -26.19 -55.12 -22.68
CA ASN A 54 -27.06 -55.89 -23.56
C ASN A 54 -28.14 -55.01 -24.20
N LEU A 55 -28.67 -54.01 -23.46
CA LEU A 55 -29.65 -53.08 -23.99
C LEU A 55 -29.07 -52.27 -25.16
N PHE A 56 -27.89 -51.67 -25.00
CA PHE A 56 -27.26 -50.87 -26.06
C PHE A 56 -26.70 -51.71 -27.22
N GLU A 57 -26.19 -52.92 -26.95
CA GLU A 57 -25.70 -53.82 -28.00
C GLU A 57 -26.85 -54.33 -28.90
N ASN A 58 -28.04 -54.57 -28.34
CA ASN A 58 -29.20 -55.03 -29.10
C ASN A 58 -30.03 -53.89 -29.69
N HIS A 59 -29.93 -52.68 -29.13
CA HIS A 59 -30.68 -51.48 -29.56
C HIS A 59 -29.74 -50.27 -29.74
N PRO A 60 -28.97 -50.20 -30.84
CA PRO A 60 -28.05 -49.08 -31.11
C PRO A 60 -28.75 -47.72 -31.17
N GLU A 61 -30.03 -47.69 -31.53
CA GLU A 61 -30.88 -46.51 -31.50
C GLU A 61 -30.99 -45.90 -30.09
N PHE A 62 -31.00 -46.72 -29.05
CA PHE A 62 -31.01 -46.25 -27.66
C PHE A 62 -29.68 -45.65 -27.26
N GLU A 63 -28.56 -46.10 -27.83
CA GLU A 63 -27.25 -45.51 -27.54
C GLU A 63 -27.19 -44.06 -28.04
N MET A 64 -27.70 -43.79 -29.25
CA MET A 64 -27.76 -42.43 -29.80
C MET A 64 -28.73 -41.53 -29.04
N SER A 65 -29.92 -42.05 -28.68
CA SER A 65 -30.90 -41.31 -27.88
C SER A 65 -30.38 -41.02 -26.46
N PHE A 66 -29.67 -41.98 -25.84
CA PHE A 66 -29.05 -41.80 -24.54
C PHE A 66 -27.92 -40.77 -24.56
N GLN A 67 -27.09 -40.77 -25.62
CA GLN A 67 -26.08 -39.72 -25.83
C GLN A 67 -26.72 -38.33 -25.92
N SER A 68 -27.79 -38.20 -26.71
CA SER A 68 -28.52 -36.92 -26.86
C SER A 68 -29.15 -36.47 -25.53
N PHE A 69 -29.71 -37.40 -24.76
CA PHE A 69 -30.24 -37.14 -23.42
C PHE A 69 -29.15 -36.64 -22.45
N LEU A 70 -27.97 -37.27 -22.46
CA LEU A 70 -26.84 -36.85 -21.61
C LEU A 70 -26.34 -35.45 -21.99
N GLU A 71 -26.24 -35.14 -23.28
CA GLU A 71 -25.87 -33.80 -23.75
C GLU A 71 -26.87 -32.73 -23.26
N ALA A 72 -28.18 -33.01 -23.37
CA ALA A 72 -29.22 -32.09 -22.90
C ALA A 72 -29.17 -31.87 -21.37
N LYS A 73 -29.00 -32.93 -20.57
CA LYS A 73 -28.85 -32.80 -19.11
C LYS A 73 -27.57 -32.07 -18.72
N MET A 74 -26.48 -32.26 -19.48
CA MET A 74 -25.25 -31.51 -19.28
C MET A 74 -25.43 -30.02 -19.59
N GLU A 75 -26.11 -29.66 -20.68
CA GLU A 75 -26.41 -28.26 -20.98
C GLU A 75 -27.31 -27.62 -19.92
N GLU A 76 -28.29 -28.36 -19.40
CA GLU A 76 -29.15 -27.91 -18.30
C GLU A 76 -28.36 -27.65 -17.01
N GLU A 77 -27.45 -28.57 -16.64
CA GLU A 77 -26.59 -28.39 -15.47
C GLU A 77 -25.54 -27.30 -15.68
N VAL A 78 -24.99 -27.15 -16.89
CA VAL A 78 -24.12 -26.02 -17.25
C VAL A 78 -24.89 -24.70 -17.12
N GLN A 79 -26.13 -24.61 -17.61
CA GLN A 79 -26.96 -23.40 -17.43
C GLN A 79 -27.30 -23.13 -15.96
N LYS A 80 -27.60 -24.16 -15.15
CA LYS A 80 -27.83 -24.00 -13.71
C LYS A 80 -26.58 -23.54 -12.99
N GLU A 81 -25.41 -24.08 -13.34
CA GLU A 81 -24.13 -23.64 -12.81
C GLU A 81 -23.74 -22.26 -13.33
N GLU A 82 -24.06 -21.88 -14.57
CA GLU A 82 -23.87 -20.52 -15.10
C GLU A 82 -24.79 -19.52 -14.39
N GLU A 83 -26.04 -19.87 -14.10
CA GLU A 83 -26.94 -19.04 -13.30
C GLU A 83 -26.48 -18.91 -11.83
N LYS A 84 -25.99 -20.00 -11.23
CA LYS A 84 -25.33 -19.96 -9.92
C LYS A 84 -24.07 -19.13 -9.97
N THR A 85 -23.29 -19.21 -11.05
CA THR A 85 -22.05 -18.48 -11.26
C THR A 85 -22.33 -17.00 -11.51
N PHE A 86 -23.42 -16.64 -12.20
CA PHE A 86 -23.89 -15.28 -12.43
C PHE A 86 -24.44 -14.64 -11.15
N LYS A 87 -25.24 -15.38 -10.37
CA LYS A 87 -25.64 -14.99 -9.00
C LYS A 87 -24.41 -14.83 -8.11
N SER A 88 -23.43 -15.73 -8.23
CA SER A 88 -22.14 -15.65 -7.56
C SER A 88 -21.26 -14.53 -8.10
N HIS A 89 -21.41 -14.09 -9.36
CA HIS A 89 -20.68 -12.98 -9.98
C HIS A 89 -21.19 -11.63 -9.47
N LYS A 90 -22.49 -11.48 -9.22
CA LYS A 90 -23.06 -10.34 -8.48
C LYS A 90 -22.60 -10.33 -7.03
N VAL A 91 -22.50 -11.51 -6.39
CA VAL A 91 -21.93 -11.66 -5.05
C VAL A 91 -20.41 -11.41 -5.06
N LEU A 92 -19.70 -11.74 -6.15
CA LEU A 92 -18.27 -11.49 -6.37
C LEU A 92 -17.97 -10.03 -6.71
N GLN A 93 -18.83 -9.31 -7.43
CA GLN A 93 -18.73 -7.85 -7.59
C GLN A 93 -18.99 -7.13 -6.26
N LYS A 94 -19.97 -7.62 -5.47
CA LYS A 94 -20.24 -7.12 -4.12
C LYS A 94 -19.07 -7.45 -3.18
N ARG A 95 -18.51 -8.66 -3.25
CA ARG A 95 -17.29 -9.07 -2.54
C ARG A 95 -16.05 -8.38 -3.08
N MET A 96 -15.97 -7.98 -4.35
CA MET A 96 -14.87 -7.20 -4.92
C MET A 96 -14.92 -5.76 -4.43
N SER A 97 -16.09 -5.18 -4.19
CA SER A 97 -16.19 -3.87 -3.51
C SER A 97 -15.78 -3.97 -2.03
N VAL A 98 -16.13 -5.07 -1.36
CA VAL A 98 -15.64 -5.43 -0.02
C VAL A 98 -14.15 -5.79 -0.04
N VAL A 99 -13.61 -6.34 -1.13
CA VAL A 99 -12.19 -6.67 -1.34
C VAL A 99 -11.39 -5.46 -1.83
N THR A 100 -12.04 -4.42 -2.35
CA THR A 100 -11.39 -3.12 -2.63
C THR A 100 -11.29 -2.32 -1.34
N LEU A 101 -12.34 -2.36 -0.51
CA LEU A 101 -12.27 -1.93 0.90
C LEU A 101 -11.31 -2.80 1.71
N SER A 102 -11.26 -4.11 1.49
CA SER A 102 -10.31 -4.99 2.16
C SER A 102 -8.92 -4.89 1.55
N LYS A 103 -8.72 -4.44 0.31
CA LYS A 103 -7.40 -4.13 -0.24
C LYS A 103 -6.88 -2.84 0.36
N GLN A 104 -7.72 -1.80 0.50
CA GLN A 104 -7.38 -0.62 1.28
C GLN A 104 -7.13 -0.99 2.75
N THR A 105 -7.95 -1.86 3.35
CA THR A 105 -7.73 -2.33 4.74
C THR A 105 -6.56 -3.31 4.87
N ILE A 106 -6.20 -4.09 3.84
CA ILE A 106 -5.00 -4.95 3.81
C ILE A 106 -3.75 -4.11 3.50
N GLU A 107 -3.87 -3.04 2.71
CA GLU A 107 -2.82 -2.03 2.49
C GLU A 107 -2.63 -1.20 3.77
N GLN A 108 -3.70 -0.84 4.49
CA GLN A 108 -3.69 -0.15 5.80
C GLN A 108 -3.20 -1.05 6.94
N PHE A 109 -3.62 -2.32 6.99
CA PHE A 109 -3.05 -3.30 7.90
C PHE A 109 -1.62 -3.58 7.50
N SER A 110 -1.26 -3.66 6.21
CA SER A 110 0.12 -3.74 5.75
C SER A 110 0.90 -2.48 6.14
N MET A 111 0.27 -1.32 6.25
CA MET A 111 0.89 -0.04 6.59
C MET A 111 1.16 0.09 8.09
N ILE A 112 0.18 -0.21 8.94
CA ILE A 112 0.32 -0.32 10.39
C ILE A 112 1.22 -1.50 10.73
N HIS A 113 1.08 -2.64 10.05
CA HIS A 113 1.98 -3.79 10.15
C HIS A 113 3.36 -3.48 9.58
N THR A 114 3.56 -2.56 8.64
CA THR A 114 4.90 -2.16 8.15
C THR A 114 5.53 -1.16 9.09
N LEU A 115 4.78 -0.25 9.70
CA LEU A 115 5.28 0.61 10.79
C LEU A 115 5.58 -0.21 12.05
N LEU A 116 4.70 -1.16 12.40
CA LEU A 116 4.88 -2.13 13.46
C LEU A 116 5.96 -3.15 13.12
N GLN A 117 6.14 -3.58 11.86
CA GLN A 117 7.27 -4.41 11.44
C GLN A 117 8.54 -3.59 11.39
N CYS A 118 8.53 -2.32 11.01
CA CYS A 118 9.70 -1.45 11.12
C CYS A 118 10.05 -1.21 12.60
N ARG A 119 9.05 -1.16 13.49
CA ARG A 119 9.22 -1.06 14.96
C ARG A 119 9.55 -2.41 15.63
N LEU A 120 9.05 -3.53 15.12
CA LEU A 120 9.28 -4.89 15.60
C LEU A 120 10.60 -5.40 15.06
N LEU A 121 10.94 -5.21 13.78
CA LEU A 121 12.32 -5.28 13.30
C LEU A 121 13.18 -4.30 14.07
N HIS A 122 12.72 -3.10 14.44
CA HIS A 122 13.52 -2.25 15.34
C HIS A 122 13.72 -2.91 16.71
N TYR A 123 12.72 -3.58 17.28
CA TYR A 123 12.87 -4.27 18.57
C TYR A 123 13.72 -5.54 18.46
N GLU A 124 13.52 -6.34 17.42
CA GLU A 124 14.24 -7.57 17.07
C GLU A 124 15.68 -7.25 16.66
N THR A 125 15.92 -6.26 15.79
CA THR A 125 17.28 -5.76 15.50
C THR A 125 17.87 -5.05 16.70
N SER A 126 17.15 -4.26 17.50
CA SER A 126 17.76 -3.61 18.70
C SER A 126 18.10 -4.62 19.80
N SER A 127 17.32 -5.70 19.95
CA SER A 127 17.61 -6.82 20.85
C SER A 127 18.71 -7.74 20.30
N PHE A 128 18.85 -7.85 18.98
CA PHE A 128 20.02 -8.47 18.34
C PHE A 128 21.28 -7.59 18.46
N LEU A 129 21.14 -6.27 18.33
CA LEU A 129 22.18 -5.24 18.45
C LEU A 129 22.66 -5.06 19.90
N HIS A 130 21.84 -5.43 20.89
CA HIS A 130 22.25 -5.52 22.30
C HIS A 130 23.15 -6.72 22.58
N ASN A 131 23.22 -7.71 21.67
CA ASN A 131 24.09 -8.86 21.81
C ASN A 131 25.29 -8.77 20.86
N ARG A 132 26.38 -8.24 21.42
CA ARG A 132 27.80 -8.26 20.96
C ARG A 132 28.28 -7.01 20.21
N SER A 133 29.29 -6.37 20.81
CA SER A 133 30.35 -5.48 20.26
C SER A 133 29.99 -4.25 19.42
N PHE A 134 28.75 -4.12 18.91
CA PHE A 134 28.35 -3.04 18.00
C PHE A 134 28.16 -1.69 18.70
N GLU A 135 27.72 -1.68 19.97
CA GLU A 135 27.55 -0.44 20.73
C GLU A 135 28.86 0.20 21.21
N GLN A 136 29.93 -0.58 21.36
CA GLN A 136 31.14 -0.13 22.07
C GLN A 136 32.23 0.44 21.16
N LYS A 137 32.14 0.29 19.82
CA LYS A 137 33.14 0.85 18.90
C LYS A 137 32.50 1.65 17.76
N ILE A 138 32.42 2.97 18.00
CA ILE A 138 32.65 4.05 17.01
C ILE A 138 31.74 4.08 15.79
N LEU A 139 30.52 4.65 15.90
CA LEU A 139 29.83 5.33 14.77
C LEU A 139 28.91 6.45 15.26
N HIS A 140 29.41 7.39 16.06
CA HIS A 140 28.64 8.60 16.38
C HIS A 140 28.49 9.47 15.12
N SER A 141 27.36 10.20 15.04
CA SER A 141 27.26 11.26 14.04
C SER A 141 28.36 12.30 14.31
N PHE A 142 29.00 12.80 13.26
CA PHE A 142 30.04 13.82 13.36
C PHE A 142 29.98 14.78 12.17
N GLY A 143 30.65 15.91 12.32
CA GLY A 143 30.82 16.90 11.26
C GLY A 143 29.63 17.86 11.18
N GLU A 144 29.96 19.14 11.03
CA GLU A 144 28.98 20.17 10.74
C GLU A 144 28.44 20.03 9.31
N PRO A 145 27.24 20.57 9.00
CA PRO A 145 26.75 20.62 7.64
C PRO A 145 27.78 21.26 6.68
N PRO A 146 28.35 20.50 5.73
CA PRO A 146 29.33 21.06 4.81
C PRO A 146 28.63 21.96 3.78
N GLN A 147 29.42 22.78 3.09
CA GLN A 147 28.96 23.66 2.03
C GLN A 147 29.77 23.43 0.76
N GLN A 148 29.13 23.63 -0.40
CA GLN A 148 29.80 23.70 -1.69
C GLN A 148 30.70 24.94 -1.76
N GLN A 149 31.75 24.86 -2.58
CA GLN A 149 32.68 25.98 -2.79
C GLN A 149 32.02 27.14 -3.55
N SER A 150 31.25 26.85 -4.60
CA SER A 150 30.53 27.85 -5.39
C SER A 150 29.17 28.21 -4.76
N ALA A 151 28.75 29.46 -4.93
CA ALA A 151 27.39 29.94 -4.64
C ALA A 151 26.49 29.96 -5.89
N ASN A 152 27.03 29.57 -7.05
CA ASN A 152 26.30 29.49 -8.31
C ASN A 152 25.81 28.05 -8.55
N LEU A 153 24.50 27.87 -8.69
CA LEU A 153 23.91 26.54 -8.89
C LEU A 153 24.40 25.86 -10.17
N ASP A 154 24.68 26.61 -11.23
CA ASP A 154 25.16 26.05 -12.50
C ASP A 154 26.56 25.46 -12.36
N GLU A 155 27.45 26.20 -11.72
CA GLU A 155 28.80 25.72 -11.39
C GLU A 155 28.74 24.50 -10.45
N ILE A 156 27.86 24.51 -9.45
CA ILE A 156 27.64 23.36 -8.55
C ILE A 156 27.22 22.12 -9.36
N ILE A 157 26.33 22.25 -10.34
CA ILE A 157 25.86 21.12 -11.17
C ILE A 157 26.97 20.62 -12.10
N GLU A 158 27.77 21.53 -12.66
CA GLU A 158 28.93 21.18 -13.50
C GLU A 158 29.98 20.42 -12.67
N ASP A 159 30.34 20.93 -11.50
CA ASP A 159 31.24 20.28 -10.55
C ASP A 159 30.68 18.93 -10.10
N ALA A 160 29.36 18.84 -9.84
CA ALA A 160 28.70 17.60 -9.47
C ALA A 160 28.80 16.53 -10.57
N THR A 161 28.82 16.93 -11.84
CA THR A 161 28.97 16.00 -12.97
C THR A 161 30.35 15.33 -12.92
N ARG A 162 31.41 16.14 -12.75
CA ARG A 162 32.78 15.63 -12.55
C ARG A 162 32.90 14.76 -11.31
N ALA A 163 32.36 15.25 -10.19
CA ALA A 163 32.38 14.56 -8.90
C ALA A 163 31.68 13.21 -8.97
N LYS A 164 30.53 13.12 -9.63
CA LYS A 164 29.76 11.88 -9.78
C LYS A 164 30.55 10.81 -10.52
N THR A 165 31.17 11.17 -11.64
CA THR A 165 31.95 10.21 -12.44
C THR A 165 33.10 9.64 -11.61
N LYS A 166 33.86 10.52 -10.94
CA LYS A 166 34.98 10.11 -10.08
C LYS A 166 34.53 9.32 -8.86
N LEU A 167 33.45 9.75 -8.19
CA LEU A 167 32.85 9.06 -7.04
C LEU A 167 32.44 7.63 -7.38
N ASN A 168 31.71 7.45 -8.49
CA ASN A 168 31.24 6.12 -8.91
C ASN A 168 32.39 5.19 -9.29
N MET A 169 33.44 5.72 -9.92
CA MET A 169 34.64 4.96 -10.31
C MET A 169 35.42 4.51 -9.08
N LEU A 170 35.79 5.46 -8.21
CA LEU A 170 36.59 5.19 -7.01
C LEU A 170 35.87 4.26 -6.03
N LEU A 171 34.56 4.44 -5.83
CA LEU A 171 33.78 3.53 -4.98
C LEU A 171 33.70 2.12 -5.57
N ALA A 172 33.56 1.98 -6.89
CA ALA A 172 33.53 0.67 -7.52
C ALA A 172 34.87 -0.07 -7.38
N GLU A 173 35.99 0.63 -7.53
CA GLU A 173 37.33 0.07 -7.29
C GLU A 173 37.52 -0.31 -5.82
N TRP A 174 37.19 0.61 -4.90
CA TRP A 174 37.31 0.36 -3.47
C TRP A 174 36.45 -0.82 -2.98
N LEU A 175 35.23 -0.97 -3.50
CA LEU A 175 34.38 -2.12 -3.19
C LEU A 175 35.02 -3.44 -3.67
N ARG A 176 35.63 -3.45 -4.87
CA ARG A 176 36.36 -4.62 -5.37
C ARG A 176 37.56 -4.97 -4.49
N ASP A 177 38.28 -3.98 -3.98
CA ASP A 177 39.36 -4.19 -3.01
C ASP A 177 38.87 -4.78 -1.68
N LYS A 178 37.58 -4.59 -1.36
CA LYS A 178 36.88 -5.22 -0.23
C LYS A 178 36.21 -6.54 -0.59
N LEU A 179 36.54 -7.12 -1.76
CA LEU A 179 35.95 -8.36 -2.28
C LEU A 179 34.42 -8.29 -2.44
N LEU A 180 33.89 -7.08 -2.66
CA LEU A 180 32.48 -6.85 -2.97
C LEU A 180 32.36 -6.45 -4.44
N ASP A 181 31.61 -7.23 -5.21
CA ASP A 181 31.28 -6.86 -6.59
C ASP A 181 30.26 -5.71 -6.58
N PRO A 182 30.58 -4.51 -7.12
CA PRO A 182 29.68 -3.37 -7.16
C PRO A 182 28.36 -3.65 -7.90
N ASP A 183 28.36 -4.59 -8.84
CA ASP A 183 27.20 -4.93 -9.66
C ASP A 183 26.44 -6.15 -9.13
N GLN A 184 26.95 -6.81 -8.08
CA GLN A 184 26.28 -7.93 -7.42
C GLN A 184 24.92 -7.50 -6.84
N LEU A 185 23.93 -8.37 -7.02
CA LEU A 185 22.64 -8.22 -6.40
C LEU A 185 22.69 -8.70 -4.95
N VAL A 186 22.25 -7.84 -4.04
CA VAL A 186 21.95 -8.18 -2.65
C VAL A 186 20.53 -8.77 -2.61
N SER A 187 20.22 -9.53 -1.56
CA SER A 187 18.85 -9.99 -1.27
C SER A 187 17.87 -8.85 -1.54
N ASP A 188 16.89 -9.06 -2.41
CA ASP A 188 15.93 -8.05 -2.88
C ASP A 188 16.30 -7.22 -4.13
N GLY A 189 17.32 -7.63 -4.89
CA GLY A 189 17.55 -7.16 -6.27
C GLY A 189 18.15 -5.76 -6.37
N PHE A 190 18.73 -5.25 -5.29
CA PHE A 190 19.53 -4.02 -5.29
C PHE A 190 20.99 -4.35 -5.58
N LYS A 191 21.64 -3.54 -6.41
CA LYS A 191 23.10 -3.63 -6.59
C LYS A 191 23.83 -3.11 -5.35
N VAL A 192 24.96 -3.74 -5.01
CA VAL A 192 25.85 -3.26 -3.94
C VAL A 192 26.16 -1.77 -4.12
N LEU A 193 26.55 -1.35 -5.33
CA LEU A 193 26.70 0.07 -5.68
C LEU A 193 25.51 0.54 -6.54
N THR A 194 24.58 1.25 -5.93
CA THR A 194 23.45 1.84 -6.65
C THR A 194 23.78 3.26 -7.11
N LYS A 195 24.04 3.39 -8.42
CA LYS A 195 24.29 4.66 -9.10
C LYS A 195 22.94 5.31 -9.46
N VAL A 196 22.67 6.50 -8.93
CA VAL A 196 21.47 7.29 -9.28
C VAL A 196 21.85 8.45 -10.19
N PRO A 197 20.95 9.07 -10.98
CA PRO A 197 21.25 10.29 -11.75
C PRO A 197 21.66 11.48 -10.87
N LEU A 198 22.17 12.55 -11.48
CA LEU A 198 22.33 13.83 -10.78
C LEU A 198 20.97 14.34 -10.31
N LYS A 199 20.97 15.06 -9.19
CA LYS A 199 19.78 15.79 -8.76
C LYS A 199 19.45 16.88 -9.79
N SER A 200 18.19 16.94 -10.22
CA SER A 200 17.77 17.92 -11.22
C SER A 200 17.90 19.34 -10.69
N ARG A 201 18.11 20.32 -11.59
CA ARG A 201 18.17 21.74 -11.26
C ARG A 201 16.95 22.20 -10.45
N LYS A 202 15.74 21.84 -10.92
CA LYS A 202 14.48 22.17 -10.26
C LYS A 202 14.44 21.63 -8.82
N SER A 203 14.82 20.37 -8.62
CA SER A 203 14.86 19.78 -7.28
C SER A 203 15.92 20.38 -6.37
N CYS A 204 17.06 20.84 -6.92
CA CYS A 204 18.06 21.59 -6.15
C CYS A 204 17.50 22.93 -5.67
N GLN A 205 16.84 23.69 -6.56
CA GLN A 205 16.22 24.98 -6.23
C GLN A 205 15.11 24.85 -5.19
N GLU A 206 14.21 23.87 -5.37
CA GLU A 206 13.13 23.58 -4.42
C GLU A 206 13.70 23.24 -3.04
N LYS A 207 14.72 22.37 -2.99
CA LYS A 207 15.38 21.99 -1.73
C LYS A 207 16.07 23.17 -1.07
N ALA A 208 16.74 24.03 -1.84
CA ALA A 208 17.41 25.22 -1.33
C ALA A 208 16.39 26.18 -0.70
N LYS A 209 15.30 26.47 -1.41
CA LYS A 209 14.22 27.35 -0.93
C LYS A 209 13.56 26.79 0.34
N GLN A 210 13.21 25.50 0.34
CA GLN A 210 12.46 24.90 1.45
C GLN A 210 13.30 24.67 2.71
N LYS A 211 14.58 24.32 2.57
CA LYS A 211 15.40 23.88 3.73
C LYS A 211 16.48 24.86 4.14
N TYR A 212 16.89 25.74 3.24
CA TYR A 212 18.11 26.54 3.39
C TYR A 212 17.88 28.02 3.10
N GLY A 213 16.62 28.48 3.05
CA GLY A 213 16.29 29.88 2.76
C GLY A 213 16.78 30.36 1.39
N GLY A 214 16.95 29.44 0.44
CA GLY A 214 17.49 29.73 -0.89
C GLY A 214 19.01 29.53 -1.03
N ASP A 215 19.74 29.24 0.06
CA ASP A 215 21.19 29.03 0.02
C ASP A 215 21.56 27.71 -0.69
N VAL A 216 21.97 27.83 -1.95
CA VAL A 216 22.35 26.69 -2.80
C VAL A 216 23.67 26.05 -2.39
N LYS A 217 24.53 26.74 -1.63
CA LYS A 217 25.79 26.16 -1.14
C LYS A 217 25.55 24.98 -0.22
N ARG A 218 24.38 24.92 0.43
CA ARG A 218 24.00 23.85 1.35
C ARG A 218 23.42 22.61 0.64
N ILE A 219 23.34 22.61 -0.68
CA ILE A 219 22.91 21.45 -1.47
C ILE A 219 24.10 20.51 -1.70
N VAL A 220 24.22 19.52 -0.82
CA VAL A 220 25.34 18.57 -0.75
C VAL A 220 25.05 17.20 -1.40
N ASP A 221 23.87 17.03 -1.98
CA ASP A 221 23.38 15.77 -2.55
C ASP A 221 23.09 15.87 -4.06
N VAL A 222 23.78 16.77 -4.77
CA VAL A 222 23.67 16.88 -6.23
C VAL A 222 24.29 15.65 -6.90
N ALA A 223 25.54 15.37 -6.55
CA ALA A 223 26.19 14.08 -6.79
C ALA A 223 25.93 13.16 -5.59
N ARG A 224 25.32 11.99 -5.86
CA ARG A 224 25.03 10.99 -4.82
C ARG A 224 24.97 9.58 -5.38
N CYS A 225 25.18 8.60 -4.51
CA CYS A 225 25.03 7.17 -4.75
C CYS A 225 24.67 6.44 -3.44
N SER A 226 24.32 5.16 -3.54
CA SER A 226 24.11 4.31 -2.37
C SER A 226 25.03 3.09 -2.39
N ILE A 227 25.52 2.70 -1.21
CA ILE A 227 26.07 1.38 -0.95
C ILE A 227 25.00 0.58 -0.20
N VAL A 228 24.61 -0.56 -0.76
CA VAL A 228 23.57 -1.43 -0.23
C VAL A 228 24.18 -2.76 0.17
N VAL A 229 23.90 -3.23 1.38
CA VAL A 229 24.40 -4.52 1.90
C VAL A 229 23.29 -5.30 2.60
N GLY A 230 23.47 -6.62 2.70
CA GLY A 230 22.48 -7.53 3.29
C GLY A 230 22.60 -7.68 4.80
N SER A 231 23.72 -7.29 5.41
CA SER A 231 24.00 -7.49 6.83
C SER A 231 24.55 -6.24 7.51
N GLU A 232 24.24 -6.10 8.80
CA GLU A 232 24.68 -4.99 9.66
C GLU A 232 26.19 -5.00 9.90
N ASN A 233 26.78 -6.19 10.08
CA ASN A 233 28.22 -6.33 10.25
C ASN A 233 28.99 -5.77 9.04
N LEU A 234 28.58 -6.18 7.83
CA LEU A 234 29.22 -5.68 6.61
C LEU A 234 29.02 -4.17 6.46
N LEU A 235 27.84 -3.66 6.80
CA LEU A 235 27.60 -2.22 6.79
C LEU A 235 28.58 -1.48 7.72
N SER A 236 28.74 -1.98 8.95
CA SER A 236 29.66 -1.39 9.93
C SER A 236 31.10 -1.43 9.46
N ASP A 237 31.56 -2.58 8.97
CA ASP A 237 32.93 -2.76 8.45
C ASP A 237 33.22 -1.78 7.31
N LEU A 238 32.23 -1.55 6.42
CA LEU A 238 32.38 -0.58 5.33
C LEU A 238 32.38 0.86 5.81
N VAL A 239 31.54 1.22 6.79
CA VAL A 239 31.54 2.58 7.35
C VAL A 239 32.86 2.84 8.08
N GLU A 240 33.31 1.90 8.91
CA GLU A 240 34.61 2.00 9.60
C GLU A 240 35.75 2.10 8.59
N ALA A 241 35.76 1.27 7.55
CA ALA A 241 36.78 1.32 6.52
C ALA A 241 36.80 2.67 5.75
N LEU A 242 35.63 3.26 5.46
CA LEU A 242 35.54 4.58 4.83
C LEU A 242 36.04 5.70 5.74
N LEU A 243 35.83 5.59 7.06
CA LEU A 243 36.25 6.60 8.02
C LEU A 243 37.73 6.49 8.40
N MET A 244 38.21 5.29 8.69
CA MET A 244 39.55 5.04 9.24
C MET A 244 40.62 4.95 8.15
N ASN A 245 40.34 4.22 7.07
CA ASN A 245 41.31 4.02 6.00
C ASN A 245 41.21 5.12 4.93
N GLY A 246 40.07 5.80 4.87
CA GLY A 246 39.76 6.76 3.81
C GLY A 246 39.76 6.13 2.43
N MET A 247 39.63 6.99 1.41
CA MET A 247 39.78 6.60 0.01
C MET A 247 40.53 7.70 -0.72
N LYS A 248 41.54 7.36 -1.50
CA LYS A 248 42.32 8.37 -2.20
C LYS A 248 41.40 9.20 -3.12
N GLY A 249 41.39 10.52 -2.91
CA GLY A 249 40.52 11.45 -3.67
C GLY A 249 39.10 11.62 -3.11
N ILE A 250 38.74 10.93 -2.01
CA ILE A 250 37.46 11.07 -1.32
C ILE A 250 37.70 11.15 0.19
N THR A 251 37.23 12.23 0.82
CA THR A 251 37.37 12.42 2.26
C THR A 251 36.00 12.55 2.91
N ALA A 252 35.71 11.73 3.92
CA ALA A 252 34.50 11.87 4.71
C ALA A 252 34.55 13.18 5.51
N VAL A 253 33.53 14.04 5.35
CA VAL A 253 33.45 15.33 6.05
C VAL A 253 32.32 15.37 7.06
N ARG A 254 31.31 14.50 6.91
CA ARG A 254 30.19 14.40 7.82
C ARG A 254 29.58 13.00 7.78
N LEU A 255 29.16 12.49 8.93
CA LEU A 255 28.31 11.31 9.03
C LEU A 255 27.06 11.63 9.85
N LYS A 256 25.89 11.30 9.29
CA LYS A 256 24.64 11.19 10.04
C LYS A 256 24.30 9.71 10.18
N ASN A 257 24.49 9.18 11.38
CA ASN A 257 24.11 7.82 11.69
C ASN A 257 22.65 7.78 12.17
N ARG A 258 21.72 7.46 11.26
CA ARG A 258 20.30 7.25 11.58
C ARG A 258 19.96 5.80 11.87
N ILE A 259 20.96 4.92 11.94
CA ILE A 259 20.76 3.55 12.42
C ILE A 259 20.70 3.60 13.95
N LYS A 260 21.65 4.30 14.58
CA LYS A 260 21.68 4.57 16.03
C LYS A 260 20.59 5.56 16.45
N HIS A 261 20.34 6.57 15.63
CA HIS A 261 19.34 7.61 15.91
C HIS A 261 18.32 7.70 14.76
N PRO A 262 17.37 6.74 14.66
CA PRO A 262 16.38 6.71 13.58
C PRO A 262 15.53 7.98 13.57
N LEU A 263 15.10 8.38 12.37
CA LEU A 263 14.08 9.42 12.26
C LEU A 263 12.73 8.91 12.78
N PHE A 264 11.86 9.82 13.21
CA PHE A 264 10.49 9.47 13.61
C PHE A 264 9.73 8.70 12.52
N THR A 265 10.07 8.93 11.25
CA THR A 265 9.54 8.21 10.07
C THR A 265 10.06 6.78 9.95
N GLY A 266 10.85 6.28 10.90
CA GLY A 266 11.47 4.95 10.87
C GLY A 266 12.65 4.81 9.90
N ALA A 267 13.10 5.90 9.26
CA ALA A 267 14.20 5.84 8.29
C ALA A 267 15.54 5.51 8.99
N ARG A 268 16.20 4.45 8.51
CA ARG A 268 17.48 3.96 9.01
C ARG A 268 18.49 3.87 7.87
N ASP A 269 19.37 4.85 7.84
CA ASP A 269 20.50 4.92 6.92
C ASP A 269 21.67 5.66 7.56
N CYS A 270 22.86 5.42 7.03
CA CYS A 270 24.02 6.27 7.29
C CYS A 270 24.17 7.21 6.10
N LEU A 271 23.95 8.51 6.32
CA LEU A 271 24.23 9.52 5.30
C LEU A 271 25.62 10.10 5.53
N MET A 272 26.53 9.80 4.62
CA MET A 272 27.90 10.32 4.66
C MET A 272 28.06 11.40 3.60
N ASN A 273 28.42 12.61 4.02
CA ASN A 273 28.90 13.62 3.08
C ASN A 273 30.41 13.44 2.90
N VAL A 274 30.84 13.47 1.65
CA VAL A 274 32.24 13.31 1.26
C VAL A 274 32.68 14.47 0.39
N SER A 275 33.92 14.93 0.59
CA SER A 275 34.61 15.84 -0.31
C SER A 275 35.31 15.01 -1.38
N VAL A 276 34.88 15.17 -2.63
CA VAL A 276 35.49 14.53 -3.80
C VAL A 276 36.41 15.54 -4.46
N ASP A 277 37.69 15.21 -4.58
CA ASP A 277 38.64 16.00 -5.37
C ASP A 277 38.24 15.90 -6.85
N ILE A 278 37.96 17.02 -7.52
CA ILE A 278 37.59 17.05 -8.95
C ILE A 278 38.71 17.61 -9.84
N GLY A 279 39.92 17.76 -9.31
CA GLY A 279 41.09 18.27 -10.00
C GLY A 279 41.26 19.80 -9.85
N ASN A 280 42.45 20.29 -10.21
CA ASN A 280 42.82 21.71 -10.18
C ASN A 280 42.61 22.39 -8.81
N GLY A 281 42.81 21.63 -7.72
CA GLY A 281 42.60 22.13 -6.35
C GLY A 281 41.13 22.35 -5.97
N LYS A 282 40.18 21.95 -6.81
CA LYS A 282 38.74 22.05 -6.52
C LYS A 282 38.21 20.75 -5.92
N THR A 283 37.26 20.90 -5.01
CA THR A 283 36.53 19.77 -4.43
C THR A 283 35.03 19.99 -4.51
N HIS A 284 34.27 18.90 -4.54
CA HIS A 284 32.82 18.93 -4.54
C HIS A 284 32.27 18.06 -3.42
N ILE A 285 31.25 18.54 -2.71
CA ILE A 285 30.59 17.75 -1.68
C ILE A 285 29.55 16.85 -2.32
N ALA A 286 29.70 15.54 -2.14
CA ALA A 286 28.76 14.51 -2.55
C ALA A 286 28.16 13.77 -1.35
N GLU A 287 27.11 12.97 -1.59
CA GLU A 287 26.47 12.15 -0.56
C GLU A 287 26.56 10.64 -0.92
N ILE A 288 27.10 9.85 0.02
CA ILE A 288 27.06 8.39 -0.01
C ILE A 288 26.01 7.94 1.02
N GLN A 289 24.98 7.23 0.57
CA GLN A 289 23.99 6.63 1.45
C GLN A 289 24.37 5.17 1.71
N LEU A 290 24.70 4.81 2.95
CA LEU A 290 24.96 3.43 3.34
C LEU A 290 23.70 2.83 3.94
N GLN A 291 23.19 1.77 3.32
CA GLN A 291 21.82 1.28 3.52
C GLN A 291 21.78 -0.25 3.62
N LEU A 292 20.86 -0.77 4.42
CA LEU A 292 20.57 -2.20 4.46
C LEU A 292 19.45 -2.52 3.48
N ALA A 293 19.63 -3.59 2.70
CA ALA A 293 18.63 -4.03 1.72
C ALA A 293 17.23 -4.29 2.35
N PRO A 294 17.11 -4.92 3.54
CA PRO A 294 15.82 -5.05 4.21
C PRO A 294 15.10 -3.71 4.45
N PHE A 295 15.82 -2.65 4.84
CA PHE A 295 15.20 -1.33 5.06
C PHE A 295 14.78 -0.67 3.73
N LEU A 296 15.53 -0.86 2.65
CA LEU A 296 15.14 -0.35 1.33
C LEU A 296 13.87 -1.02 0.79
N LYS A 297 13.70 -2.33 1.04
CA LYS A 297 12.48 -3.06 0.70
C LYS A 297 11.26 -2.50 1.44
N LEU A 298 11.37 -2.36 2.76
CA LEU A 298 10.31 -1.80 3.60
C LEU A 298 9.98 -0.35 3.21
N ARG A 299 10.99 0.45 2.84
CA ARG A 299 10.78 1.82 2.36
C ARG A 299 9.95 1.88 1.07
N LYS A 300 10.13 0.94 0.13
CA LYS A 300 9.29 0.89 -1.08
C LYS A 300 7.83 0.60 -0.72
N GLN A 301 7.59 -0.28 0.25
CA GLN A 301 6.25 -0.65 0.73
C GLN A 301 5.59 0.48 1.55
N SER A 302 6.39 1.32 2.21
CA SER A 302 5.93 2.43 3.06
C SER A 302 6.07 3.82 2.41
N LEU A 303 6.31 3.89 1.09
CA LEU A 303 6.61 5.16 0.42
C LEU A 303 5.48 6.19 0.53
N GLU A 304 4.23 5.73 0.47
CA GLU A 304 3.05 6.58 0.62
C GLU A 304 2.99 7.23 2.01
N VAL A 305 3.20 6.42 3.07
CA VAL A 305 3.29 6.87 4.47
C VAL A 305 4.44 7.84 4.68
N PHE A 306 5.61 7.50 4.13
CA PHE A 306 6.80 8.35 4.22
C PHE A 306 6.54 9.71 3.59
N ASN A 307 5.89 9.75 2.42
CA ASN A 307 5.55 11.01 1.75
C ASN A 307 4.52 11.80 2.56
N PHE A 308 3.50 11.14 3.12
CA PHE A 308 2.54 11.79 4.01
C PHE A 308 3.25 12.46 5.19
N PHE A 309 4.06 11.74 5.97
CA PHE A 309 4.74 12.32 7.12
C PHE A 309 5.73 13.42 6.75
N ARG A 310 6.48 13.23 5.66
CA ARG A 310 7.41 14.25 5.16
C ARG A 310 6.67 15.54 4.83
N ASP A 311 5.49 15.44 4.22
CA ASP A 311 4.72 16.59 3.79
C ASP A 311 3.91 17.19 4.96
N HIS A 312 3.39 16.36 5.86
CA HIS A 312 2.65 16.75 7.08
C HIS A 312 3.56 17.46 8.10
N PHE A 313 4.81 17.04 8.22
CA PHE A 313 5.86 17.61 9.08
C PHE A 313 6.91 18.40 8.28
N LYS A 314 6.52 19.02 7.16
CA LYS A 314 7.46 19.77 6.29
C LYS A 314 8.11 20.98 6.96
N THR A 315 7.51 21.50 8.03
CA THR A 315 7.99 22.67 8.77
C THR A 315 9.17 22.31 9.68
N SER A 316 9.88 23.33 10.15
CA SER A 316 11.02 23.13 11.06
C SER A 316 10.56 22.40 12.34
N PRO A 317 11.37 21.53 12.96
CA PRO A 317 11.07 20.99 14.28
C PRO A 317 10.84 22.08 15.34
N THR A 318 11.36 23.29 15.14
CA THR A 318 11.15 24.42 16.06
C THR A 318 9.85 25.19 15.78
N ASP A 319 9.10 24.83 14.74
CA ASP A 319 7.85 25.47 14.35
C ASP A 319 6.71 25.04 15.29
N PRO A 320 5.89 25.97 15.82
CA PRO A 320 4.75 25.62 16.67
C PRO A 320 3.76 24.63 16.02
N GLU A 321 3.58 24.70 14.69
CA GLU A 321 2.72 23.77 13.96
C GLU A 321 3.31 22.35 13.99
N TYR A 322 4.63 22.23 13.81
CA TYR A 322 5.33 20.94 13.93
C TYR A 322 5.16 20.36 15.33
N GLN A 323 5.43 21.17 16.36
CA GLN A 323 5.38 20.73 17.75
C GLN A 323 3.97 20.28 18.15
N ASN A 324 2.94 21.00 17.72
CA ASN A 324 1.56 20.62 17.98
C ASN A 324 1.19 19.28 17.31
N LYS A 325 1.59 19.07 16.05
CA LYS A 325 1.36 17.80 15.35
C LYS A 325 2.11 16.63 16.00
N ALA A 326 3.35 16.88 16.44
CA ALA A 326 4.19 15.87 17.09
C ALA A 326 3.61 15.48 18.47
N ASP A 327 3.22 16.47 19.28
CA ASP A 327 2.58 16.25 20.59
C ASP A 327 1.29 15.43 20.46
N ILE A 328 0.44 15.77 19.49
CA ILE A 328 -0.80 15.01 19.25
C ILE A 328 -0.48 13.57 18.88
N LEU A 329 0.49 13.34 17.99
CA LEU A 329 0.89 12.01 17.57
C LEU A 329 1.47 11.18 18.73
N ASP A 330 2.34 11.76 19.54
CA ASP A 330 2.97 11.10 20.69
C ASP A 330 1.94 10.75 21.77
N ARG A 331 1.02 11.67 22.08
CA ARG A 331 -0.01 11.46 23.11
C ARG A 331 -1.10 10.48 22.68
N LEU A 332 -1.46 10.43 21.39
CA LEU A 332 -2.36 9.40 20.87
C LEU A 332 -1.79 7.99 21.01
N HIS A 333 -0.47 7.86 21.15
CA HIS A 333 0.26 6.58 21.23
C HIS A 333 0.68 6.19 22.65
N SER A 334 0.44 7.06 23.64
CA SER A 334 0.92 6.89 25.01
C SER A 334 -0.09 6.07 25.83
N ASP A 335 0.09 4.75 25.90
CA ASP A 335 -0.66 3.86 26.81
C ASP A 335 0.02 3.73 28.19
N GLY A 336 0.53 4.84 28.74
CA GLY A 336 1.21 4.87 30.04
C GLY A 336 0.26 5.22 31.20
N GLU A 337 0.45 4.60 32.37
CA GLU A 337 -0.38 4.73 33.59
C GLU A 337 -0.61 6.17 34.11
N ALA A 338 0.16 7.16 33.62
CA ALA A 338 0.06 8.57 34.03
C ALA A 338 -0.44 9.53 32.93
N ALA A 339 -0.65 9.06 31.70
CA ALA A 339 -1.19 9.86 30.60
C ALA A 339 -2.65 9.43 30.31
N PRO A 340 -3.56 10.35 29.92
CA PRO A 340 -4.86 9.92 29.43
C PRO A 340 -4.64 8.96 28.26
N SER A 341 -5.30 7.80 28.29
CA SER A 341 -5.27 6.84 27.18
C SER A 341 -5.50 7.57 25.86
N GLY A 342 -4.99 7.06 24.73
CA GLY A 342 -5.17 7.71 23.42
C GLY A 342 -6.63 8.09 23.13
N ALA A 343 -7.58 7.30 23.63
CA ALA A 343 -9.02 7.59 23.61
C ALA A 343 -9.44 8.79 24.50
N GLY A 344 -8.92 8.89 25.73
CA GLY A 344 -9.16 10.04 26.62
C GLY A 344 -8.59 11.34 26.07
N PHE A 345 -7.40 11.29 25.46
CA PHE A 345 -6.81 12.45 24.80
C PHE A 345 -7.58 12.88 23.54
N ALA A 346 -8.03 11.92 22.73
CA ALA A 346 -8.90 12.23 21.59
C ALA A 346 -10.21 12.92 22.03
N GLN A 347 -10.79 12.49 23.16
CA GLN A 347 -11.96 13.16 23.73
C GLN A 347 -11.66 14.58 24.22
N GLU A 348 -10.51 14.81 24.88
CA GLU A 348 -10.03 16.15 25.25
C GLU A 348 -9.93 17.07 24.02
N LEU A 349 -9.32 16.59 22.94
CA LEU A 349 -9.18 17.35 21.70
C LEU A 349 -10.53 17.64 21.03
N LEU A 350 -11.45 16.68 21.02
CA LEU A 350 -12.81 16.85 20.50
C LEU A 350 -13.63 17.86 21.29
N ALA A 351 -13.37 17.97 22.60
CA ALA A 351 -13.98 18.99 23.46
C ALA A 351 -13.29 20.36 23.31
N SER A 352 -12.13 20.44 22.67
CA SER A 352 -11.40 21.68 22.49
C SER A 352 -11.96 22.54 21.36
N ASP A 353 -11.73 23.84 21.49
CA ASP A 353 -12.09 24.86 20.49
C ASP A 353 -10.94 25.16 19.51
N SER A 354 -9.86 24.37 19.55
CA SER A 354 -8.70 24.59 18.71
C SER A 354 -8.89 23.92 17.34
N VAL A 355 -9.31 24.72 16.36
CA VAL A 355 -9.46 24.27 14.95
C VAL A 355 -8.18 23.63 14.43
N GLY A 356 -7.00 24.19 14.77
CA GLY A 356 -5.71 23.62 14.35
C GLY A 356 -5.46 22.23 14.92
N ARG A 357 -5.76 22.00 16.21
CA ARG A 357 -5.62 20.67 16.84
C ARG A 357 -6.64 19.67 16.30
N LEU A 358 -7.87 20.12 16.02
CA LEU A 358 -8.90 19.28 15.41
C LEU A 358 -8.55 18.90 13.96
N VAL A 359 -8.00 19.83 13.16
CA VAL A 359 -7.52 19.50 11.81
C VAL A 359 -6.40 18.46 11.88
N ALA A 360 -5.44 18.62 12.80
CA ALA A 360 -4.40 17.61 13.01
C ALA A 360 -4.99 16.25 13.42
N LEU A 361 -5.97 16.23 14.32
CA LEU A 361 -6.67 15.00 14.72
C LEU A 361 -7.47 14.38 13.56
N ASP A 362 -8.15 15.18 12.72
CA ASP A 362 -8.85 14.68 11.51
C ASP A 362 -7.87 14.02 10.54
N GLU A 363 -6.72 14.65 10.28
CA GLU A 363 -5.68 14.09 9.39
C GLU A 363 -5.12 12.77 9.92
N LEU A 364 -4.84 12.68 11.23
CA LEU A 364 -4.33 11.48 11.89
C LEU A 364 -5.38 10.36 11.98
N THR A 365 -6.65 10.69 12.24
CA THR A 365 -7.73 9.70 12.34
C THR A 365 -8.31 9.32 10.97
N SER A 366 -7.83 9.96 9.91
CA SER A 366 -8.27 9.71 8.54
C SER A 366 -8.05 8.26 8.12
N PRO A 367 -8.76 7.77 7.08
CA PRO A 367 -8.54 6.42 6.57
C PRO A 367 -7.13 6.22 6.02
N LEU A 368 -6.40 7.30 5.72
CA LEU A 368 -5.03 7.22 5.23
C LEU A 368 -4.02 6.94 6.34
N PHE A 369 -4.41 7.01 7.62
CA PHE A 369 -3.46 6.93 8.72
C PHE A 369 -3.90 5.93 9.80
N LEU A 370 -4.71 6.33 10.79
CA LEU A 370 -5.17 5.41 11.86
C LEU A 370 -6.45 4.64 11.50
N ASP A 371 -7.22 5.09 10.50
CA ASP A 371 -8.56 4.58 10.16
C ASP A 371 -9.52 4.52 11.37
N GLU A 372 -9.35 5.43 12.33
CA GLU A 372 -10.20 5.61 13.51
C GLU A 372 -11.53 6.29 13.10
N LYS A 373 -12.40 5.52 12.43
CA LYS A 373 -13.62 6.02 11.76
C LYS A 373 -14.50 6.86 12.68
N ASP A 374 -14.70 6.44 13.93
CA ASP A 374 -15.57 7.13 14.88
C ASP A 374 -14.97 8.44 15.38
N THR A 375 -13.67 8.45 15.70
CA THR A 375 -12.97 9.68 16.11
C THR A 375 -12.89 10.66 14.95
N ASN A 376 -12.62 10.17 13.74
CA ASN A 376 -12.61 10.96 12.52
C ASN A 376 -13.97 11.60 12.24
N LEU A 377 -15.06 10.83 12.37
CA LEU A 377 -16.42 11.33 12.22
C LEU A 377 -16.73 12.44 13.23
N LYS A 378 -16.43 12.21 14.52
CA LYS A 378 -16.64 13.20 15.59
C LYS A 378 -15.84 14.47 15.34
N CYS A 379 -14.60 14.33 14.88
CA CYS A 379 -13.72 15.45 14.58
C CYS A 379 -14.25 16.33 13.45
N ARG A 380 -14.65 15.71 12.32
CA ARG A 380 -15.24 16.42 11.18
C ARG A 380 -16.56 17.11 11.52
N ALA A 381 -17.39 16.47 12.33
CA ALA A 381 -18.61 17.07 12.84
C ALA A 381 -18.29 18.31 13.69
N ARG A 382 -17.33 18.21 14.63
CA ARG A 382 -16.92 19.35 15.47
C ARG A 382 -16.32 20.49 14.64
N LEU A 383 -15.49 20.18 13.65
CA LEU A 383 -14.91 21.18 12.73
C LEU A 383 -16.00 21.93 11.97
N LEU A 384 -17.03 21.25 11.47
CA LEU A 384 -18.16 21.90 10.82
C LEU A 384 -18.92 22.78 11.81
N THR A 385 -19.22 22.29 13.02
CA THR A 385 -19.89 23.09 14.06
C THR A 385 -19.13 24.37 14.38
N LEU A 386 -17.82 24.28 14.64
CA LEU A 386 -16.98 25.46 14.91
C LEU A 386 -16.93 26.43 13.72
N ALA A 387 -16.93 25.92 12.49
CA ALA A 387 -16.98 26.75 11.29
C ALA A 387 -18.31 27.51 11.16
N GLU A 388 -19.43 26.90 11.60
CA GLU A 388 -20.73 27.57 11.65
C GLU A 388 -20.79 28.61 12.78
N GLU A 389 -20.39 28.24 13.99
CA GLU A 389 -20.38 29.12 15.18
C GLU A 389 -19.50 30.37 14.98
N ARG A 390 -18.35 30.22 14.31
CA ARG A 390 -17.39 31.31 14.09
C ARG A 390 -17.64 32.10 12.81
N GLY A 391 -18.72 31.80 12.08
CA GLY A 391 -19.02 32.49 10.82
C GLY A 391 -17.92 32.33 9.76
N ALA A 392 -17.30 31.15 9.65
CA ALA A 392 -16.30 30.89 8.61
C ALA A 392 -16.89 31.09 7.20
N CYS A 393 -16.03 31.26 6.20
CA CYS A 393 -16.47 31.40 4.82
C CYS A 393 -17.21 30.12 4.34
N GLU A 394 -18.13 30.27 3.39
CA GLU A 394 -18.94 29.14 2.92
C GLU A 394 -18.08 28.06 2.23
N GLU A 395 -16.98 28.41 1.58
CA GLU A 395 -16.10 27.39 0.99
C GLU A 395 -15.51 26.47 2.06
N MET A 396 -15.16 27.01 3.24
CA MET A 396 -14.61 26.22 4.33
C MET A 396 -15.68 25.31 4.96
N LYS A 397 -16.91 25.80 5.14
CA LYS A 397 -18.02 24.98 5.61
C LYS A 397 -18.31 23.84 4.64
N LEU A 398 -18.39 24.14 3.33
CA LEU A 398 -18.59 23.14 2.29
C LEU A 398 -17.50 22.07 2.27
N LYS A 399 -16.23 22.45 2.48
CA LYS A 399 -15.12 21.50 2.63
C LYS A 399 -15.35 20.54 3.79
N TYR A 400 -15.75 21.03 4.95
CA TYR A 400 -16.04 20.17 6.11
C TYR A 400 -17.29 19.31 5.90
N MET A 401 -18.31 19.81 5.22
CA MET A 401 -19.49 19.03 4.87
C MET A 401 -19.16 17.87 3.93
N ASP A 402 -18.34 18.09 2.90
CA ASP A 402 -17.88 17.02 2.00
C ASP A 402 -17.06 15.97 2.76
N ALA A 403 -16.16 16.41 3.63
CA ALA A 403 -15.39 15.51 4.49
C ALA A 403 -16.32 14.71 5.42
N LEU A 404 -17.35 15.33 5.98
CA LEU A 404 -18.32 14.69 6.86
C LEU A 404 -19.18 13.64 6.12
N SER A 405 -19.60 13.91 4.88
CA SER A 405 -20.26 12.91 4.02
C SER A 405 -19.38 11.67 3.82
N SER A 406 -18.10 11.86 3.54
CA SER A 406 -17.14 10.75 3.43
C SER A 406 -17.05 9.93 4.73
N ALA A 407 -17.04 10.59 5.89
CA ALA A 407 -17.01 9.92 7.18
C ALA A 407 -18.31 9.16 7.48
N TYR A 408 -19.49 9.75 7.24
CA TYR A 408 -20.77 9.05 7.39
C TYR A 408 -20.85 7.79 6.53
N SER A 409 -20.40 7.88 5.29
CA SER A 409 -20.34 6.75 4.36
C SER A 409 -19.50 5.59 4.88
N ARG A 410 -18.39 5.89 5.58
CA ARG A 410 -17.46 4.91 6.18
C ARG A 410 -18.00 4.30 7.47
N CYS A 411 -18.73 5.07 8.28
CA CYS A 411 -19.39 4.58 9.50
C CYS A 411 -20.75 3.92 9.22
N SER A 412 -21.12 3.69 7.95
CA SER A 412 -22.44 3.15 7.54
C SER A 412 -23.64 3.98 8.06
N ARG A 413 -23.43 5.27 8.32
CA ARG A 413 -24.45 6.23 8.77
C ARG A 413 -25.17 6.82 7.55
N ASN A 414 -25.92 5.96 6.88
CA ASN A 414 -26.45 6.24 5.53
C ASN A 414 -27.55 7.33 5.52
N GLU A 415 -28.28 7.49 6.62
CA GLU A 415 -29.33 8.50 6.72
C GLU A 415 -28.72 9.89 6.88
N GLU A 416 -27.74 10.00 7.78
CA GLU A 416 -26.97 11.22 8.02
C GLU A 416 -26.12 11.60 6.80
N LEU A 417 -25.56 10.62 6.09
CA LEU A 417 -24.91 10.83 4.79
C LEU A 417 -25.88 11.51 3.81
N LEU A 418 -27.09 10.95 3.64
CA LEU A 418 -28.05 11.47 2.67
C LEU A 418 -28.52 12.88 3.05
N GLU A 419 -28.77 13.12 4.33
CA GLU A 419 -29.17 14.43 4.84
C GLU A 419 -28.07 15.48 4.62
N ASN A 420 -26.84 15.17 5.05
CA ASN A 420 -25.70 16.07 4.86
C ASN A 420 -25.41 16.32 3.38
N ALA A 421 -25.43 15.29 2.54
CA ALA A 421 -25.20 15.42 1.09
C ALA A 421 -26.22 16.32 0.41
N LYS A 422 -27.50 16.24 0.79
CA LYS A 422 -28.55 17.16 0.27
C LYS A 422 -28.27 18.59 0.71
N ARG A 423 -27.95 18.81 1.98
CA ARG A 423 -27.60 20.14 2.50
C ARG A 423 -26.38 20.72 1.78
N THR A 424 -25.35 19.91 1.52
CA THR A 424 -24.17 20.33 0.76
C THR A 424 -24.54 20.73 -0.66
N TYR A 425 -25.36 19.92 -1.35
CA TYR A 425 -25.81 20.20 -2.71
C TYR A 425 -26.56 21.54 -2.81
N GLU A 426 -27.53 21.78 -1.93
CA GLU A 426 -28.30 23.04 -1.94
C GLU A 426 -27.40 24.25 -1.67
N ARG A 427 -26.42 24.13 -0.75
CA ARG A 427 -25.45 25.20 -0.50
C ARG A 427 -24.51 25.45 -1.68
N LYS A 428 -23.99 24.39 -2.33
CA LYS A 428 -23.16 24.53 -3.53
C LYS A 428 -23.96 25.12 -4.70
N LYS A 429 -25.22 24.72 -4.87
CA LYS A 429 -26.14 25.28 -5.88
C LYS A 429 -26.37 26.76 -5.65
N ALA A 430 -26.58 27.19 -4.40
CA ALA A 430 -26.74 28.60 -4.07
C ALA A 430 -25.47 29.43 -4.29
N LEU A 431 -24.29 28.87 -3.95
CA LEU A 431 -23.01 29.59 -4.01
C LEU A 431 -22.42 29.65 -5.43
N PHE A 432 -22.47 28.54 -6.18
CA PHE A 432 -21.78 28.40 -7.46
C PHE A 432 -22.73 28.28 -8.66
N GLY A 433 -24.03 28.08 -8.43
CA GLY A 433 -25.01 27.76 -9.46
C GLY A 433 -25.15 26.25 -9.71
N GLU A 434 -26.25 25.88 -10.37
CA GLU A 434 -26.63 24.49 -10.63
C GLU A 434 -25.65 23.76 -11.57
N ASP A 435 -25.12 24.48 -12.56
CA ASP A 435 -24.27 23.89 -13.60
C ASP A 435 -22.79 23.76 -13.22
N HIS A 436 -22.39 24.33 -12.08
CA HIS A 436 -21.00 24.35 -11.65
C HIS A 436 -20.48 22.93 -11.36
N PRO A 437 -19.23 22.59 -11.75
CA PRO A 437 -18.66 21.25 -11.54
C PRO A 437 -18.73 20.76 -10.09
N GLU A 438 -18.48 21.63 -9.12
CA GLU A 438 -18.56 21.27 -7.69
C GLU A 438 -19.99 20.97 -7.22
N THR A 439 -20.99 21.67 -7.76
CA THR A 439 -22.41 21.39 -7.48
C THR A 439 -22.79 20.04 -8.05
N LYS A 440 -22.43 19.76 -9.31
CA LYS A 440 -22.67 18.46 -9.96
C LYS A 440 -22.00 17.31 -9.20
N LYS A 441 -20.74 17.49 -8.78
CA LYS A 441 -19.99 16.50 -8.01
C LYS A 441 -20.65 16.16 -6.67
N SER A 442 -21.34 17.10 -6.03
CA SER A 442 -22.05 16.81 -4.77
C SER A 442 -23.26 15.88 -4.93
N LEU A 443 -23.81 15.74 -6.14
CA LEU A 443 -24.88 14.77 -6.43
C LEU A 443 -24.40 13.31 -6.29
N ASP A 444 -23.11 13.04 -6.47
CA ASP A 444 -22.54 11.70 -6.28
C ASP A 444 -22.76 11.21 -4.84
N TRP A 445 -22.61 12.10 -3.85
CA TRP A 445 -22.89 11.79 -2.45
C TRP A 445 -24.38 11.56 -2.19
N VAL A 446 -25.26 12.35 -2.82
CA VAL A 446 -26.71 12.19 -2.73
C VAL A 446 -27.15 10.84 -3.31
N ALA A 447 -26.62 10.48 -4.48
CA ALA A 447 -26.87 9.20 -5.14
C ALA A 447 -26.35 8.02 -4.29
N SER A 448 -25.15 8.17 -3.70
CA SER A 448 -24.56 7.18 -2.79
C SER A 448 -25.44 6.96 -1.56
N GLY A 449 -25.89 8.04 -0.90
CA GLY A 449 -26.78 7.98 0.25
C GLY A 449 -28.13 7.31 -0.06
N LYS A 450 -28.77 7.67 -1.18
CA LYS A 450 -30.03 7.04 -1.63
C LYS A 450 -29.87 5.54 -1.86
N THR A 451 -28.84 5.16 -2.60
CA THR A 451 -28.54 3.76 -2.93
C THR A 451 -28.33 2.94 -1.66
N LYS A 452 -27.48 3.41 -0.74
CA LYS A 452 -27.19 2.69 0.52
C LYS A 452 -28.41 2.61 1.45
N LYS A 453 -29.25 3.65 1.49
CA LYS A 453 -30.52 3.61 2.25
C LYS A 453 -31.48 2.56 1.68
N TYR A 454 -31.61 2.49 0.35
CA TYR A 454 -32.46 1.52 -0.33
C TYR A 454 -32.05 0.06 -0.05
N TYR A 455 -30.75 -0.24 -0.08
CA TYR A 455 -30.25 -1.58 0.26
C TYR A 455 -30.51 -1.98 1.71
N LYS A 456 -30.37 -1.04 2.66
CA LYS A 456 -30.69 -1.28 4.08
C LYS A 456 -32.17 -1.61 4.28
N SER A 457 -33.08 -0.89 3.61
CA SER A 457 -34.53 -1.18 3.68
C SER A 457 -34.94 -2.48 2.99
N ALA A 458 -34.16 -2.95 2.02
CA ALA A 458 -34.43 -4.20 1.29
C ALA A 458 -33.85 -5.46 1.97
N GLY A 459 -33.19 -5.32 3.14
CA GLY A 459 -32.60 -6.45 3.88
C GLY A 459 -31.47 -7.19 3.13
N ARG A 460 -30.75 -6.53 2.20
CA ARG A 460 -29.73 -7.14 1.34
C ARG A 460 -28.33 -6.58 1.50
#